data_AF-A0A840BNI5-F1
#
_entry.id   AF-A0A840BNI5-F1
#
_cell.length_a   1.000
_cell.length_b   1.000
_cell.length_c   1.000
_cell.angle_alpha   90.00
_cell.angle_beta   90.00
_cell.angle_gamma   90.00
#
_symmetry.space_group_name_H-M   'P 1'
#
loop_
_entity.id
_entity.type
_entity.pdbx_description
1 polymer ?
#
loop_
_entity_poly.entity_id
_entity_poly.type
_entity_poly.pdbx_seq_one_letter_code
_entity_poly.pdbx_strand_id
1 'polypeptide(L)'
;MTEPRFVRVRVGSYLILHGFDENNAEITEAVAVEGYADKLVAVDRIKSVSERYLLTDYADGRLIYWEYEGGLQALESRLATAGLVI
;
A
#
# COMPACT_ATOMS: atom_id res chain seq x y z
N MET A 1 4.34 12.03 20.79
CA MET A 1 4.45 11.20 19.58
C MET A 1 3.82 9.86 19.89
N THR A 2 2.87 9.41 19.08
CA THR A 2 2.28 8.08 19.18
C THR A 2 3.30 7.02 18.73
N GLU A 3 3.28 5.84 19.34
CA GLU A 3 4.14 4.74 18.90
C GLU A 3 3.78 4.30 17.49
N PRO A 4 4.78 3.96 16.64
CA PRO A 4 4.53 3.56 15.26
C PRO A 4 3.78 2.23 15.23
N ARG A 5 2.67 2.19 14.49
CA ARG A 5 1.85 1.00 14.32
C ARG A 5 2.12 0.36 12.98
N PHE A 6 2.17 -0.97 12.95
CA PHE A 6 2.43 -1.74 11.75
C PHE A 6 1.36 -2.80 11.53
N VAL A 7 1.06 -3.08 10.26
CA VAL A 7 0.23 -4.21 9.84
C VAL A 7 1.07 -5.15 8.98
N ARG A 8 1.02 -6.45 9.28
CA ARG A 8 1.60 -7.49 8.43
C ARG A 8 0.69 -7.73 7.22
N VAL A 9 1.25 -7.62 6.03
CA VAL A 9 0.60 -7.90 4.75
C VAL A 9 1.54 -8.74 3.88
N ARG A 10 0.98 -9.60 3.03
CA ARG A 10 1.75 -10.29 2.01
C ARG A 10 1.62 -9.49 0.72
N VAL A 11 2.74 -8.96 0.22
CA VAL A 11 2.78 -8.07 -0.94
C VAL A 11 3.49 -8.73 -2.11
N GLY A 12 3.01 -8.44 -3.32
CA GLY A 12 3.54 -8.97 -4.58
C GLY A 12 4.12 -7.86 -5.44
N SER A 13 3.84 -7.92 -6.75
CA SER A 13 4.28 -6.90 -7.70
C SER A 13 3.71 -5.53 -7.34
N TYR A 14 4.37 -4.47 -7.78
CA TYR A 14 3.97 -3.12 -7.40
C TYR A 14 4.27 -2.10 -8.47
N LEU A 15 3.58 -0.96 -8.36
CA LEU A 15 3.74 0.20 -9.23
C LEU A 15 4.21 1.38 -8.38
N ILE A 16 5.32 2.01 -8.75
CA ILE A 16 5.78 3.27 -8.17
C ILE A 16 5.21 4.40 -9.02
N LEU A 17 4.48 5.34 -8.40
CA LEU A 17 4.03 6.58 -9.03
C LEU A 17 5.03 7.69 -8.70
N HIS A 18 5.70 8.20 -9.74
CA HIS A 18 6.72 9.25 -9.62
C HIS A 18 6.15 10.67 -9.79
N GLY A 19 4.91 10.81 -10.28
CA GLY A 19 4.25 12.09 -10.53
C GLY A 19 3.46 12.07 -11.83
N PHE A 20 3.27 13.24 -12.44
CA PHE A 20 2.60 13.40 -13.72
C PHE A 20 3.53 14.08 -14.74
N ASP A 21 3.38 13.73 -16.01
CA ASP A 21 4.09 14.39 -17.11
C ASP A 21 3.41 15.72 -17.53
N GLU A 22 3.96 16.37 -18.56
CA GLU A 22 3.43 17.63 -19.11
C GLU A 22 2.00 17.53 -19.67
N ASN A 23 1.52 16.32 -19.95
CA ASN A 23 0.18 16.03 -20.45
C ASN A 23 -0.77 15.57 -19.33
N ASN A 24 -0.33 15.66 -18.07
CA ASN A 24 -1.06 15.18 -16.90
C ASN A 24 -1.30 13.65 -16.90
N ALA A 25 -0.42 12.88 -17.55
CA ALA A 25 -0.41 11.42 -17.48
C ALA A 25 0.52 10.94 -16.36
N GLU A 26 0.13 9.86 -15.67
CA GLU A 26 0.92 9.31 -14.57
C GLU A 26 2.27 8.74 -15.06
N ILE A 27 3.37 9.16 -14.43
CA ILE A 27 4.70 8.59 -14.63
C ILE A 27 4.85 7.42 -13.65
N THR A 28 4.71 6.20 -14.16
CA THR A 28 4.74 4.98 -13.33
C THR A 28 5.89 4.05 -13.71
N GLU A 29 6.36 3.29 -12.72
CA GLU A 29 7.33 2.22 -12.88
C GLU A 29 6.75 0.93 -12.31
N ALA A 30 6.61 -0.09 -13.15
CA ALA A 30 6.15 -1.41 -12.74
C ALA A 30 7.32 -2.28 -12.33
N VAL A 31 7.26 -2.85 -11.13
CA VAL A 31 8.22 -3.84 -10.64
C VAL A 31 7.50 -5.16 -10.46
N ALA A 32 7.89 -6.15 -11.27
CA ALA A 32 7.41 -7.52 -11.18
C ALA A 32 8.28 -8.33 -10.22
N VAL A 33 7.66 -9.08 -9.33
CA VAL A 33 8.33 -10.02 -8.43
C VAL A 33 7.69 -11.40 -8.54
N GLU A 34 8.45 -12.43 -8.16
CA GLU A 34 7.93 -13.80 -8.10
C GLU A 34 7.14 -14.02 -6.80
N GLY A 35 5.82 -14.14 -6.92
CA GLY A 35 4.93 -14.46 -5.80
C GLY A 35 4.75 -13.33 -4.78
N TYR A 36 4.33 -13.71 -3.56
CA TYR A 36 4.04 -12.78 -2.46
C TYR A 36 4.98 -13.00 -1.28
N ALA A 37 5.54 -11.91 -0.75
CA ALA A 37 6.41 -11.89 0.41
C ALA A 37 5.77 -11.14 1.60
N ASP A 38 6.10 -11.57 2.82
CA ASP A 38 5.66 -10.89 4.04
C ASP A 38 6.32 -9.52 4.20
N LYS A 39 5.52 -8.53 4.58
CA LYS A 39 5.96 -7.17 4.84
C LYS A 39 5.21 -6.56 6.03
N LEU A 40 5.94 -5.83 6.87
CA LEU A 40 5.35 -4.91 7.84
C LEU A 40 5.19 -3.55 7.18
N VAL A 41 3.95 -3.10 7.05
CA VAL A 41 3.62 -1.77 6.52
C VAL A 41 3.19 -0.89 7.68
N ALA A 42 3.80 0.28 7.81
CA ALA A 42 3.37 1.26 8.80
C ALA A 42 1.95 1.72 8.46
N VAL A 43 1.02 1.61 9.41
CA VAL A 43 -0.40 1.94 9.19
C VAL A 43 -0.55 3.39 8.73
N ASP A 44 0.21 4.30 9.33
CA ASP A 44 0.13 5.73 9.03
C ASP A 44 0.62 6.09 7.61
N ARG A 45 1.28 5.15 6.89
CA ARG A 45 1.64 5.31 5.47
C ARG A 45 0.55 4.85 4.53
N ILE A 46 -0.47 4.12 5.00
CA ILE A 46 -1.55 3.59 4.16
C ILE A 46 -2.47 4.74 3.78
N LYS A 47 -2.62 4.97 2.48
CA LYS A 47 -3.49 6.03 1.93
C LYS A 47 -4.85 5.49 1.53
N SER A 48 -4.87 4.26 1.02
CA SER A 48 -6.10 3.56 0.66
C SER A 48 -5.86 2.05 0.56
N VAL A 49 -6.95 1.30 0.72
CA VAL A 49 -7.01 -0.14 0.50
C VAL A 49 -8.12 -0.39 -0.52
N SER A 50 -7.85 -1.27 -1.47
CA SER A 50 -8.82 -1.77 -2.45
C SER A 50 -8.75 -3.30 -2.50
N GLU A 51 -9.56 -3.93 -3.34
CA GLU A 51 -9.58 -5.40 -3.42
C GLU A 51 -8.23 -6.00 -3.82
N ARG A 52 -7.49 -5.36 -4.74
CA ARG A 52 -6.20 -5.87 -5.23
C ARG A 52 -4.99 -5.08 -4.75
N TYR A 53 -5.17 -3.79 -4.43
CA TYR A 53 -4.06 -2.88 -4.17
C TYR A 53 -4.11 -2.22 -2.80
N LEU A 54 -2.94 -2.11 -2.19
CA LEU A 54 -2.64 -1.30 -1.02
C LEU A 54 -1.80 -0.11 -1.46
N LEU A 55 -2.32 1.11 -1.32
CA LEU A 55 -1.60 2.35 -1.63
C LEU A 55 -0.88 2.87 -0.39
N THR A 56 0.42 3.14 -0.51
CA THR A 56 1.19 3.74 0.58
C THR A 56 2.06 4.90 0.14
N ASP A 57 2.33 5.84 1.05
CA ASP A 57 3.43 6.81 0.89
C ASP A 57 4.76 6.07 0.73
N TYR A 58 5.66 6.60 -0.11
CA TYR A 58 6.99 6.09 -0.40
C TYR A 58 8.08 7.19 -0.26
N ALA A 59 9.34 6.82 -0.51
CA ALA A 59 10.45 7.75 -0.42
C ALA A 59 10.26 8.94 -1.37
N ASP A 60 10.70 10.12 -0.93
CA ASP A 60 10.70 11.36 -1.73
C ASP A 60 9.31 11.81 -2.21
N GLY A 61 8.27 11.57 -1.41
CA GLY A 61 6.90 11.99 -1.70
C GLY A 61 6.20 11.16 -2.78
N ARG A 62 6.81 10.06 -3.23
CA ARG A 62 6.21 9.13 -4.19
C ARG A 62 5.12 8.29 -3.55
N LEU A 63 4.29 7.69 -4.39
CA LEU A 63 3.30 6.71 -3.97
C LEU A 63 3.65 5.34 -4.54
N ILE A 64 3.24 4.29 -3.84
CA ILE A 64 3.41 2.91 -4.31
C ILE A 64 2.10 2.14 -4.17
N TYR A 65 1.68 1.49 -5.24
CA TYR A 65 0.58 0.54 -5.27
C TYR A 65 1.15 -0.86 -5.13
N TRP A 66 0.95 -1.48 -3.98
CA TRP A 66 1.32 -2.88 -3.76
C TRP A 66 0.16 -3.77 -4.17
N GLU A 67 0.39 -4.75 -5.04
CA GLU A 67 -0.46 -5.94 -5.01
C GLU A 67 -0.32 -6.59 -3.62
N TYR A 68 -1.43 -7.04 -3.05
CA TYR A 68 -1.40 -7.75 -1.78
C TYR A 68 -2.40 -8.91 -1.78
N GLU A 69 -2.12 -9.89 -0.94
CA GLU A 69 -2.99 -11.04 -0.72
C GLU A 69 -3.93 -10.78 0.47
N GLY A 70 -5.21 -11.09 0.30
CA GLY A 70 -6.21 -11.08 1.38
C GLY A 70 -7.50 -10.31 1.07
N GLY A 71 -7.48 -9.37 0.13
CA GLY A 71 -8.66 -8.60 -0.27
C GLY A 71 -9.07 -7.51 0.73
N LEU A 72 -9.96 -6.61 0.28
CA LEU A 72 -10.33 -5.41 1.04
C LEU A 72 -10.94 -5.77 2.39
N GLN A 73 -11.93 -6.66 2.37
CA GLN A 73 -12.71 -7.03 3.56
C GLN A 73 -11.84 -7.60 4.69
N ALA A 74 -10.86 -8.44 4.36
CA ALA A 74 -9.99 -9.05 5.37
C ALA A 74 -9.05 -8.03 6.01
N LEU A 75 -8.47 -7.12 5.21
CA LEU A 75 -7.58 -6.09 5.73
C LEU A 75 -8.38 -5.03 6.50
N GLU A 76 -9.54 -4.62 6.01
CA GLU A 76 -10.47 -3.73 6.71
C GLU A 76 -10.87 -4.29 8.07
N SER A 77 -11.28 -5.57 8.15
CA SER A 77 -11.68 -6.20 9.41
C SER A 77 -10.55 -6.20 10.45
N ARG A 78 -9.30 -6.42 10.02
CA ARG A 78 -8.12 -6.38 10.89
C ARG A 78 -7.84 -4.96 11.38
N LEU A 79 -7.95 -3.97 10.51
CA LEU A 79 -7.78 -2.56 10.86
C LEU A 79 -8.91 -2.08 11.79
N ALA A 80 -10.16 -2.46 11.53
CA ALA A 80 -11.32 -2.13 12.34
C ALA A 80 -11.22 -2.74 13.76
N THR A 81 -10.78 -4.00 13.87
CA THR A 81 -10.54 -4.66 15.16
C THR A 81 -9.49 -3.92 16.00
N ALA A 82 -8.54 -3.26 15.34
CA ALA A 82 -7.53 -2.43 15.98
C ALA A 82 -7.97 -0.96 16.20
N GLY A 83 -9.23 -0.61 15.89
CA GLY A 83 -9.77 0.75 16.02
C GLY A 83 -9.21 1.75 15.00
N LEU A 84 -8.83 1.29 13.81
CA LEU A 84 -8.18 2.08 12.75
C LEU A 84 -9.11 2.44 11.59
N VAL A 85 -10.37 1.99 11.63
CA VAL A 85 -11.43 2.26 10.67
C VAL A 85 -12.63 2.81 11.45
N ILE A 86 -13.33 3.79 10.87
CA ILE A 86 -14.49 4.47 11.47
C ILE A 86 -15.81 3.93 10.94
#